data_AF-A0A3D2XFM1-F1
#
_entry.id   AF-A0A3D2XFM1-F1
#
_cell.length_a   1.000
_cell.length_b   1.000
_cell.length_c   1.000
_cell.angle_alpha   90.00
_cell.angle_beta   90.00
_cell.angle_gamma   90.00
#
_symmetry.space_group_name_H-M   'P 1'
#
loop_
_entity.id
_entity.type
_entity.pdbx_description
1 polymer ?
#
loop_
_entity_poly.entity_id
_entity_poly.type
_entity_poly.pdbx_seq_one_letter_code
_entity_poly.pdbx_strand_id
1 'polypeptide(L)'
;DPYTCEFSVEHIIPNDIIRVEFRLGFRVEQRINLMFRKVVEELVNNKEVNITSRYESLEKNNVVGDFQFIVLEKYLSQDNELPFFERIVMKLYFWLKEISLGEERGFGLDPSNVTVEKFPLIVAPVSRLNLKRVYYEGSELE
;
A
#
# COMPACT_ATOMS: atom_id res chain seq x y z
N ASP A 1 16.50 8.69 -15.95
CA ASP A 1 17.50 7.82 -16.60
C ASP A 1 17.08 6.36 -16.34
N PRO A 2 17.24 5.42 -17.30
CA PRO A 2 16.84 4.01 -17.15
C PRO A 2 17.43 3.29 -15.92
N TYR A 3 18.55 3.78 -15.38
CA TYR A 3 19.23 3.23 -14.21
C TYR A 3 19.11 4.10 -12.95
N THR A 4 18.25 5.12 -12.97
CA THR A 4 18.05 6.01 -11.82
C THR A 4 17.64 5.21 -10.58
N CYS A 5 18.22 5.52 -9.43
CA CYS A 5 17.88 4.93 -8.15
C CYS A 5 17.98 6.00 -7.07
N GLU A 6 17.01 6.92 -7.09
CA GLU A 6 16.97 8.08 -6.20
C GLU A 6 15.78 7.94 -5.25
N PHE A 7 15.84 8.61 -4.10
CA PHE A 7 14.72 8.74 -3.19
C PHE A 7 14.62 10.19 -2.67
N SER A 8 13.43 10.60 -2.28
CA SER A 8 13.20 11.84 -1.55
C SER A 8 12.40 11.59 -0.29
N VAL A 9 12.64 12.41 0.74
CA VAL A 9 12.00 12.30 2.05
C VAL A 9 11.21 13.57 2.32
N GLU A 10 9.96 13.39 2.74
CA GLU A 10 9.06 14.46 3.18
C GLU A 10 8.58 14.12 4.60
N HIS A 11 8.81 15.03 5.54
CA HIS A 11 8.36 14.89 6.93
C HIS A 11 6.97 15.53 7.08
N ILE A 12 5.91 14.71 7.09
CA ILE A 12 4.54 15.18 7.29
C ILE A 12 4.34 15.52 8.77
N ILE A 13 4.78 14.62 9.65
CA ILE A 13 4.86 14.83 11.10
C ILE A 13 6.25 14.40 11.54
N PRO A 14 7.10 15.31 12.06
CA PRO A 14 8.46 14.98 12.48
C PRO A 14 8.48 13.79 13.45
N ASN A 15 9.37 12.82 13.22
CA ASN A 15 9.50 11.56 13.97
C ASN A 15 8.30 10.59 13.95
N ASP A 16 7.20 10.90 13.26
CA ASP A 16 5.99 10.08 13.31
C ASP A 16 5.53 9.65 11.90
N ILE A 17 5.28 10.62 11.02
CA ILE A 17 4.82 10.36 9.66
C ILE A 17 5.86 10.89 8.66
N ILE A 18 6.56 9.95 8.05
CA ILE A 18 7.62 10.21 7.07
C ILE A 18 7.22 9.57 5.76
N ARG A 19 7.19 10.38 4.70
CA ARG A 19 6.92 9.93 3.35
C ARG A 19 8.24 9.80 2.61
N VAL A 20 8.50 8.58 2.13
CA VAL A 20 9.64 8.27 1.28
C VAL A 20 9.14 7.99 -0.12
N GLU A 21 9.64 8.74 -1.11
CA GLU A 21 9.31 8.53 -2.51
C GLU A 21 10.53 7.97 -3.25
N PHE A 22 10.40 6.77 -3.81
CA PHE A 22 11.46 6.14 -4.61
C PHE A 22 11.25 6.44 -6.10
N ARG A 23 12.29 6.98 -6.74
CA ARG A 23 12.35 7.24 -8.18
C ARG A 23 13.32 6.24 -8.81
N LEU A 24 12.76 5.11 -9.23
CA LEU A 24 13.50 4.00 -9.82
C LEU A 24 13.36 3.99 -11.35
N GLY A 25 14.48 3.81 -12.05
CA GLY A 25 14.49 3.52 -13.47
C GLY A 25 14.02 2.10 -13.75
N PHE A 26 13.48 1.85 -14.94
CA PHE A 26 12.90 0.55 -15.32
C PHE A 26 13.90 -0.61 -15.37
N ARG A 27 15.23 -0.33 -15.39
CA ARG A 27 16.28 -1.36 -15.32
C ARG A 27 16.72 -1.67 -13.88
N VAL A 28 16.16 -1.00 -12.89
CA VAL A 28 16.48 -1.22 -11.48
C VAL A 28 15.47 -2.17 -10.87
N GLU A 29 15.97 -3.25 -10.28
CA GLU A 29 15.13 -4.21 -9.56
C GLU A 29 14.57 -3.56 -8.29
N GLN A 30 13.26 -3.73 -8.06
CA GLN A 30 12.56 -3.15 -6.93
C GLN A 30 12.79 -4.00 -5.67
N ARG A 31 13.93 -3.78 -5.02
CA ARG A 31 14.29 -4.45 -3.75
C ARG A 31 13.89 -3.59 -2.55
N ILE A 32 12.58 -3.39 -2.38
CA ILE A 32 12.05 -2.38 -1.43
C ILE A 32 12.51 -2.65 0.01
N ASN A 33 12.58 -3.90 0.46
CA ASN A 33 13.08 -4.23 1.80
C ASN A 33 14.51 -3.70 2.03
N LEU A 34 15.40 -3.87 1.05
CA LEU A 34 16.79 -3.41 1.14
C LEU A 34 16.88 -1.88 1.01
N MET A 35 16.11 -1.29 0.09
CA MET A 35 16.08 0.16 -0.10
C MET A 35 15.55 0.87 1.15
N PHE A 36 14.50 0.35 1.76
CA PHE A 36 13.93 0.86 3.00
C PHE A 36 14.97 0.88 4.13
N ARG A 37 15.72 -0.20 4.34
CA ARG A 37 16.79 -0.24 5.35
C ARG A 37 17.83 0.86 5.13
N LYS A 38 18.23 1.10 3.89
CA LYS A 38 19.19 2.17 3.56
C LYS A 38 18.64 3.56 3.85
N VAL A 39 17.36 3.80 3.55
CA VAL A 39 16.72 5.09 3.86
C VAL A 39 16.66 5.29 5.38
N VAL A 40 16.27 4.27 6.13
CA VAL A 40 16.24 4.34 7.60
C VAL A 40 17.63 4.63 8.18
N GLU A 41 18.67 3.95 7.69
CA GLU A 41 20.06 4.18 8.09
C GLU A 41 20.50 5.64 7.84
N GLU A 42 20.15 6.20 6.67
CA GLU A 42 20.47 7.58 6.31
C GLU A 42 19.74 8.60 7.20
N LEU A 43 18.44 8.38 7.47
CA LEU A 43 17.64 9.23 8.36
C LEU A 43 18.14 9.23 9.81
N VAL A 44 18.64 8.10 10.30
CA VAL A 44 19.26 8.00 11.64
C VAL A 44 20.58 8.77 11.67
N ASN A 45 21.43 8.57 10.67
CA ASN A 45 22.74 9.23 10.59
C ASN A 45 22.61 10.75 10.50
N ASN A 46 21.59 11.24 9.80
CA ASN A 46 21.27 12.67 9.71
C ASN A 46 20.57 13.22 10.96
N LYS A 47 20.24 12.38 11.95
CA LYS A 47 19.47 12.73 13.16
C LYS A 47 18.07 13.27 12.85
N GLU A 48 17.51 12.93 11.70
CA GLU A 48 16.14 13.29 11.32
C GLU A 48 15.12 12.40 12.02
N VAL A 49 15.51 11.17 12.31
CA VAL A 49 14.69 10.19 13.01
C VAL A 49 15.43 9.66 14.22
N ASN A 50 14.81 9.79 15.39
CA ASN A 50 15.36 9.23 16.61
C ASN A 50 14.78 7.83 16.89
N ILE A 51 15.53 6.79 16.51
CA ILE A 51 15.18 5.37 16.77
C ILE A 51 15.72 4.90 18.14
N THR A 52 16.51 5.73 18.84
CA THR A 52 17.30 5.34 20.04
C THR A 52 16.46 4.93 21.26
N SER A 53 15.13 5.00 21.21
CA SER A 53 14.28 4.48 22.28
C SER A 53 13.94 2.98 22.17
N ARG A 54 14.28 2.26 21.07
CA ARG A 54 13.92 0.83 20.95
C ARG A 54 15.01 -0.16 20.53
N TYR A 55 16.12 0.27 19.95
CA TYR A 55 17.08 -0.70 19.39
C TYR A 55 18.54 -0.23 19.47
N GLU A 56 19.15 -0.41 20.65
CA GLU A 56 20.62 -0.43 20.81
C GLU A 56 21.18 -1.88 20.85
N SER A 57 20.31 -2.90 20.88
CA SER A 57 20.69 -4.30 21.06
C SER A 57 20.65 -5.16 19.78
N LEU A 58 20.21 -4.61 18.64
CA LEU A 58 20.02 -5.34 17.39
C LEU A 58 21.20 -5.25 16.40
N GLU A 59 22.20 -4.41 16.69
CA GLU A 59 23.46 -4.38 15.93
C GLU A 59 24.26 -5.68 16.11
N LYS A 60 24.04 -6.41 17.22
CA LYS A 60 24.77 -7.65 17.55
C LYS A 60 24.16 -8.95 17.01
N ASN A 61 22.91 -8.96 16.54
CA ASN A 61 22.18 -10.20 16.23
C ASN A 61 21.42 -10.22 14.89
N ASN A 62 21.58 -9.23 13.99
CA ASN A 62 20.96 -9.25 12.65
C ASN A 62 19.43 -9.47 12.65
N VAL A 63 18.74 -9.17 13.76
CA VAL A 63 17.29 -9.16 13.76
C VAL A 63 16.92 -7.77 13.26
N VAL A 64 16.18 -7.73 12.18
CA VAL A 64 15.62 -6.51 11.61
C VAL A 64 14.47 -6.14 12.56
N GLY A 65 14.35 -4.87 12.96
CA GLY A 65 13.24 -4.41 13.80
C GLY A 65 11.87 -4.92 13.32
N ASP A 66 10.88 -4.95 14.20
CA ASP A 66 9.53 -5.40 13.87
C ASP A 66 8.89 -4.40 12.87
N PHE A 67 9.09 -4.64 11.58
CA PHE A 67 8.54 -3.85 10.50
C PHE A 67 7.46 -4.65 9.80
N GLN A 68 6.27 -4.07 9.74
CA GLN A 68 5.17 -4.59 8.96
C GLN A 68 5.00 -3.73 7.70
N PHE A 69 5.06 -4.36 6.54
CA PHE A 69 4.78 -3.71 5.27
C PHE A 69 3.30 -3.84 4.96
N ILE A 70 2.61 -2.72 4.83
CA ILE A 70 1.22 -2.68 4.39
C ILE A 70 1.22 -2.34 2.89
N VAL A 71 0.84 -3.32 2.06
CA VAL A 71 0.75 -3.16 0.61
C VAL A 71 -0.70 -2.87 0.23
N LEU A 72 -0.92 -1.71 -0.37
CA LEU A 72 -2.25 -1.27 -0.79
C LEU A 72 -2.56 -1.77 -2.21
N GLU A 73 -3.42 -2.77 -2.31
CA GLU A 73 -3.84 -3.33 -3.61
C GLU A 73 -5.20 -2.79 -4.04
N LYS A 74 -5.28 -2.25 -5.27
CA LYS A 74 -6.53 -1.79 -5.87
C LYS A 74 -7.39 -2.97 -6.33
N TYR A 75 -8.68 -2.97 -5.97
CA TYR A 75 -9.69 -3.87 -6.55
C TYR A 75 -10.81 -3.08 -7.26
N LEU A 76 -11.46 -3.69 -8.25
CA LEU A 76 -12.61 -3.09 -8.92
C LEU A 76 -13.84 -3.13 -7.99
N SER A 77 -14.35 -1.98 -7.57
CA SER A 77 -15.63 -1.96 -6.84
C SER A 77 -16.77 -2.40 -7.75
N GLN A 78 -17.70 -3.21 -7.22
CA GLN A 78 -18.95 -3.57 -7.89
C GLN A 78 -19.87 -2.34 -8.09
N ASP A 79 -19.62 -1.27 -7.33
CA ASP A 79 -20.37 -0.03 -7.35
C ASP A 79 -20.04 0.87 -8.55
N ASN A 80 -19.11 0.48 -9.44
CA ASN A 80 -18.81 1.26 -10.64
C ASN A 80 -19.89 1.05 -11.71
N GLU A 81 -20.69 2.09 -11.99
CA GLU A 81 -21.63 2.13 -13.13
C GLU A 81 -20.87 2.37 -14.45
N LEU A 82 -20.23 1.33 -14.97
CA LEU A 82 -19.51 1.38 -16.26
C LEU A 82 -20.40 0.88 -17.42
N PRO A 83 -20.35 1.53 -18.60
CA PRO A 83 -20.91 0.99 -19.85
C PRO A 83 -20.42 -0.44 -20.13
N PHE A 84 -21.23 -1.23 -20.84
CA PHE A 84 -20.96 -2.67 -21.07
C PHE A 84 -19.55 -2.95 -21.61
N PHE A 85 -19.08 -2.14 -22.56
CA PHE A 85 -17.74 -2.30 -23.15
C PHE A 85 -16.62 -2.02 -22.14
N GLU A 86 -16.72 -0.94 -21.37
CA GLU A 86 -15.76 -0.60 -20.31
C GLU A 86 -15.72 -1.66 -19.21
N ARG A 87 -16.88 -2.26 -18.88
CA ARG A 87 -16.95 -3.39 -17.95
C ARG A 87 -16.19 -4.61 -18.45
N ILE A 88 -16.23 -4.92 -19.75
CA ILE A 88 -15.46 -6.03 -20.34
C ILE A 88 -13.96 -5.72 -20.28
N VAL A 89 -13.56 -4.52 -20.67
CA VAL A 89 -12.15 -4.09 -20.63
C VAL A 89 -11.61 -4.17 -19.21
N MET A 90 -12.39 -3.72 -18.22
CA MET A 90 -11.98 -3.80 -16.81
C MET A 90 -11.89 -5.23 -16.30
N LYS A 91 -12.85 -6.09 -16.63
CA LYS A 91 -12.75 -7.52 -16.29
C LYS A 91 -11.50 -8.16 -16.88
N LEU A 92 -11.18 -7.87 -18.14
CA LEU A 92 -9.98 -8.40 -18.79
C LEU A 92 -8.70 -7.88 -18.12
N TYR A 93 -8.64 -6.59 -17.79
CA TYR A 93 -7.52 -5.98 -17.08
C TYR A 93 -7.28 -6.64 -15.71
N PHE A 94 -8.32 -6.80 -14.88
CA PHE A 94 -8.17 -7.42 -13.56
C PHE A 94 -7.85 -8.91 -13.65
N TRP A 95 -8.38 -9.62 -14.65
CA TRP A 95 -8.01 -11.01 -14.90
C TRP A 95 -6.53 -11.16 -15.27
N LEU A 96 -6.01 -10.29 -16.13
CA LEU A 96 -4.57 -10.24 -16.43
C LEU A 96 -3.74 -9.84 -15.21
N LYS A 97 -4.25 -8.93 -14.36
CA LYS A 97 -3.60 -8.52 -13.12
C LYS A 97 -3.50 -9.69 -12.13
N GLU A 98 -4.55 -10.48 -11.95
CA GLU A 98 -4.55 -11.66 -11.07
C GLU A 98 -3.56 -12.75 -11.52
N ILE A 99 -3.37 -12.91 -12.84
CA ILE A 99 -2.36 -13.84 -13.39
C ILE A 99 -0.94 -13.26 -13.27
N SER A 100 -0.82 -11.94 -13.13
CA SER A 100 0.46 -11.25 -13.01
C SER A 100 1.15 -11.54 -11.67
N LEU A 101 2.38 -11.04 -11.54
CA LEU A 101 3.12 -11.12 -10.31
C LEU A 101 2.41 -10.28 -9.23
N GLY A 102 2.13 -10.88 -8.07
CA GLY A 102 1.59 -10.16 -6.91
C GLY A 102 2.46 -8.97 -6.55
N GLU A 103 1.83 -7.85 -6.18
CA GLU A 103 2.53 -6.59 -5.91
C GLU A 103 3.60 -6.77 -4.80
N GLU A 104 3.30 -7.56 -3.78
CA GLU A 104 4.22 -7.91 -2.69
C GLU A 104 5.48 -8.62 -3.18
N ARG A 105 5.32 -9.52 -4.16
CA ARG A 105 6.43 -10.26 -4.79
C ARG A 105 7.21 -9.38 -5.75
N GLY A 106 6.52 -8.48 -6.47
CA GLY A 106 7.15 -7.49 -7.35
C GLY A 106 8.05 -6.51 -6.61
N PHE A 107 7.70 -6.15 -5.37
CA PHE A 107 8.51 -5.29 -4.50
C PHE A 107 9.64 -6.01 -3.75
N GLY A 108 9.78 -7.33 -3.92
CA GLY A 108 10.81 -8.11 -3.23
C GLY A 108 10.66 -8.10 -1.70
N LEU A 109 9.42 -8.08 -1.21
CA LEU A 109 9.11 -8.12 0.21
C LEU A 109 9.04 -9.57 0.73
N ASP A 110 9.36 -9.76 2.00
CA ASP A 110 9.26 -11.07 2.65
C ASP A 110 7.82 -11.32 3.09
N PRO A 111 7.16 -12.43 2.67
CA PRO A 111 5.77 -12.72 3.02
C PRO A 111 5.49 -12.75 4.53
N SER A 112 6.49 -13.03 5.36
CA SER A 112 6.34 -13.08 6.82
C SER A 112 5.97 -11.72 7.44
N ASN A 113 6.36 -10.62 6.79
CA ASN A 113 6.24 -9.26 7.31
C ASN A 113 5.35 -8.37 6.44
N VAL A 114 4.53 -8.95 5.55
CA VAL A 114 3.67 -8.22 4.62
C VAL A 114 2.20 -8.46 4.93
N THR A 115 1.40 -7.40 4.91
CA THR A 115 -0.05 -7.46 4.94
C THR A 115 -0.58 -6.71 3.73
N VAL A 116 -1.42 -7.38 2.94
CA VAL A 116 -2.06 -6.77 1.76
C VAL A 116 -3.43 -6.23 2.18
N GLU A 117 -3.62 -4.92 2.05
CA GLU A 117 -4.88 -4.24 2.29
C GLU A 117 -5.51 -3.82 0.96
N LYS A 118 -6.79 -4.19 0.77
CA LYS A 118 -7.51 -3.97 -0.49
C LYS A 118 -8.36 -2.71 -0.40
N PHE A 119 -8.26 -1.83 -1.40
CA PHE A 119 -9.09 -0.64 -1.48
C PHE A 119 -9.84 -0.52 -2.81
N PRO A 120 -11.08 0.01 -2.81
CA PRO A 120 -11.90 0.09 -4.01
C PRO A 120 -11.36 1.17 -4.96
N LEU A 121 -11.13 0.79 -6.21
CA LEU A 121 -10.93 1.73 -7.29
C LEU A 121 -12.30 2.25 -7.76
N ILE A 122 -12.55 3.53 -7.52
CA ILE A 122 -13.78 4.22 -7.96
C ILE A 122 -13.46 5.00 -9.23
N VAL A 123 -14.02 4.57 -10.36
CA VAL A 123 -13.85 5.18 -11.68
C VAL A 123 -15.08 6.01 -12.07
N ALA A 124 -16.27 5.50 -11.73
CA ALA A 124 -17.54 6.19 -11.94
C ALA A 124 -18.42 6.02 -10.68
N PRO A 125 -18.70 7.10 -9.93
CA PRO A 125 -19.54 7.00 -8.74
C PRO A 125 -20.97 6.62 -9.14
N VAL A 126 -21.55 5.63 -8.46
CA VAL A 126 -22.95 5.22 -8.61
C VAL A 126 -23.89 6.39 -8.41
N SER A 127 -24.95 6.41 -9.21
CA SER A 127 -26.11 7.28 -8.99
C SER A 127 -26.68 7.10 -7.58
N ARG A 128 -27.15 8.19 -6.95
CA ARG A 128 -27.64 8.18 -5.56
C ARG A 128 -28.70 7.07 -5.36
N LEU A 129 -28.40 6.11 -4.48
CA LEU A 129 -29.34 5.07 -4.08
C LEU A 129 -30.49 5.70 -3.28
N ASN A 130 -31.70 5.67 -3.83
CA ASN A 130 -32.91 6.11 -3.13
C ASN A 130 -33.43 4.97 -2.23
N LEU A 131 -32.76 4.76 -1.10
CA LEU A 131 -33.22 3.80 -0.09
C LEU A 131 -34.33 4.42 0.75
N LYS A 132 -35.51 3.80 0.74
CA LYS A 132 -36.63 4.16 1.63
C LYS A 132 -36.67 3.17 2.79
N ARG A 133 -36.48 3.68 4.01
CA ARG A 133 -36.66 2.89 5.24
C ARG A 133 -38.12 2.44 5.36
N VAL A 134 -38.33 1.15 5.58
CA VAL A 134 -39.64 0.58 5.93
C VAL A 134 -39.55 0.05 7.35
N TYR A 135 -40.60 0.25 8.13
CA TYR A 135 -40.76 -0.33 9.46
C TYR A 135 -41.75 -1.50 9.36
N TYR A 136 -41.49 -2.60 10.05
CA TYR A 136 -42.44 -3.70 10.15
C TYR A 136 -43.59 -3.28 11.07
N GLU A 137 -44.82 -3.26 10.56
CA GLU A 137 -46.03 -3.18 11.38
C GLU A 137 -46.14 -4.49 12.17
N GLY A 138 -45.76 -4.46 13.45
CA GLY A 138 -45.83 -5.64 14.31
C GLY A 138 -44.97 -5.60 15.58
N SER A 139 -44.11 -4.60 15.79
CA SER A 139 -43.53 -4.37 17.12
C SER A 139 -44.45 -3.51 17.97
N GLU A 140 -45.66 -4.00 18.23
CA GLU A 140 -46.36 -3.68 19.47
C GLU A 140 -45.57 -4.37 20.59
N LEU A 141 -44.62 -3.62 21.16
CA LEU A 141 -44.03 -3.99 22.44
C LEU A 141 -45.07 -3.65 23.50
N GLU A 142 -45.80 -4.69 23.94
CA GLU A 142 -46.25 -4.79 25.34
C GLU A 142 -45.04 -4.82 26.28
#